data_AF-A0A258EJF0-F1
#
_entry.id   AF-A0A258EJF0-F1
#
_cell.length_a   1.000
_cell.length_b   1.000
_cell.length_c   1.000
_cell.angle_alpha   90.00
_cell.angle_beta   90.00
_cell.angle_gamma   90.00
#
_symmetry.space_group_name_H-M   'P 1'
#
loop_
_entity.id
_entity.type
_entity.pdbx_description
1 polymer ?
#
loop_
_entity_poly.entity_id
_entity_poly.type
_entity_poly.pdbx_seq_one_letter_code
_entity_poly.pdbx_strand_id
1 'polypeptide(L)'
;MRVGVIVGLLALGLFLAFQGCFGSSSTSWNQRLMLVIETPQGEVRGSAVTGRTVVNSTGAMLPPDARGPRGDVTGEAVVIEVMPG
;
A
#
# COMPACT_ATOMS: atom_id res chain seq x y z
N MET A 1 -32.95 4.79 28.59
CA MET A 1 -32.60 3.67 27.69
C MET A 1 -32.96 3.95 26.23
N ARG A 2 -34.22 4.27 25.88
CA ARG A 2 -34.65 4.53 24.48
C ARG A 2 -33.89 5.66 23.77
N VAL A 3 -33.67 6.79 24.42
CA VAL A 3 -32.94 7.93 23.84
C VAL A 3 -31.47 7.58 23.56
N GLY A 4 -30.82 6.85 24.47
CA GLY A 4 -29.43 6.41 24.29
C GLY A 4 -29.27 5.45 23.10
N VAL A 5 -30.24 4.57 22.87
CA VAL A 5 -30.23 3.66 21.71
C VAL A 5 -30.42 4.44 20.40
N ILE A 6 -31.32 5.43 20.37
CA ILE A 6 -31.54 6.26 19.18
C ILE A 6 -30.29 7.08 18.84
N VAL A 7 -29.67 7.70 19.84
CA VAL A 7 -28.43 8.47 19.67
C VAL A 7 -27.29 7.55 19.20
N GLY A 8 -27.17 6.36 19.77
CA GLY A 8 -26.18 5.37 19.35
C GLY A 8 -26.35 4.93 17.90
N LEU A 9 -27.59 4.67 17.46
CA LEU A 9 -27.89 4.30 16.07
C LEU A 9 -27.63 5.44 15.10
N LEU A 10 -27.97 6.69 15.45
CA LEU A 10 -27.66 7.86 14.64
C LEU A 10 -26.16 8.06 14.48
N ALA A 11 -25.40 7.95 15.58
CA ALA A 11 -23.94 8.07 15.54
C ALA A 11 -23.30 6.97 14.67
N LEU A 12 -23.78 5.73 14.79
CA LEU A 12 -23.32 4.62 13.96
C LEU A 12 -23.66 4.84 12.48
N GLY A 13 -24.87 5.30 12.17
CA GLY A 13 -25.30 5.61 10.81
C GLY A 13 -24.45 6.70 10.17
N LEU A 14 -24.19 7.80 10.90
CA LEU A 14 -23.29 8.87 10.47
C LEU A 14 -21.86 8.38 10.24
N PHE A 15 -21.34 7.53 11.13
CA PHE A 15 -20.00 6.97 11.00
C PHE A 15 -19.87 6.07 9.76
N LEU A 16 -20.85 5.20 9.50
CA LEU A 16 -20.86 4.35 8.32
C LEU A 16 -21.00 5.16 7.02
N ALA A 17 -21.85 6.20 7.01
CA ALA A 17 -21.99 7.10 5.87
C ALA A 17 -20.68 7.84 5.58
N PHE A 18 -19.98 8.31 6.63
CA PHE A 18 -18.68 8.94 6.49
C PHE A 18 -17.62 7.99 5.89
N GLN A 19 -17.55 6.75 6.37
CA GLN A 19 -16.67 5.72 5.81
C GLN A 19 -17.02 5.38 4.36
N GLY A 20 -18.30 5.37 3.97
CA GLY A 20 -18.70 5.17 2.58
C GLY A 20 -18.34 6.33 1.65
N CYS A 21 -18.39 7.57 2.14
CA CYS A 21 -18.07 8.76 1.36
C CYS A 21 -16.56 9.00 1.22
N PHE A 22 -15.79 8.73 2.28
CA PHE A 22 -14.38 9.13 2.39
C PHE A 22 -13.44 8.00 2.83
N GLY A 23 -13.92 6.76 2.89
CA GLY A 23 -13.14 5.62 3.35
C GLY A 23 -11.91 5.37 2.49
N SER A 24 -10.82 5.04 3.18
CA SER A 24 -9.59 4.55 2.60
C SER A 24 -9.03 3.44 3.48
N SER A 25 -8.45 2.42 2.86
CA SER A 25 -7.64 1.41 3.56
C SER A 25 -6.17 1.58 3.21
N SER A 26 -5.29 1.37 4.17
CA SER A 26 -3.85 1.35 3.98
C SER A 26 -3.30 -0.01 4.35
N THR A 27 -2.51 -0.58 3.45
CA THR A 27 -1.77 -1.82 3.68
C THR A 27 -0.30 -1.57 3.40
N SER A 28 0.55 -1.95 4.35
CA SER A 28 2.00 -1.85 4.24
C SER A 28 2.65 -3.21 4.44
N TRP A 29 3.66 -3.52 3.64
CA TRP A 29 4.47 -4.72 3.80
C TRP A 29 5.93 -4.47 3.42
N ASN A 30 6.82 -5.30 3.93
CA ASN A 30 8.22 -5.36 3.50
C ASN A 30 8.39 -6.50 2.50
N GLN A 31 9.05 -6.23 1.38
CA GLN A 31 9.37 -7.22 0.35
C GLN A 31 10.89 -7.30 0.15
N ARG A 32 11.41 -8.52 0.00
CA ARG A 32 12.81 -8.75 -0.37
C ARG A 32 12.86 -9.12 -1.85
N LEU A 33 13.52 -8.28 -2.64
CA LEU A 33 13.83 -8.56 -4.04
C LEU A 33 15.23 -9.16 -4.12
N MET A 34 15.34 -10.35 -4.68
CA MET A 34 16.62 -11.01 -4.94
C MET A 34 16.82 -11.07 -6.45
N LEU A 35 17.89 -10.44 -6.91
CA LEU A 35 18.34 -10.48 -8.29
C LEU A 35 19.40 -11.58 -8.37
N VAL A 36 19.17 -12.52 -9.27
CA VAL A 36 20.08 -13.61 -9.61
C VAL A 36 20.35 -13.50 -11.09
N ILE A 37 21.61 -13.27 -11.44
CA ILE A 37 22.03 -13.07 -12.83
C ILE A 37 23.04 -14.16 -13.15
N GLU A 38 22.72 -14.99 -14.13
CA GLU A 38 23.66 -15.95 -14.69
C GLU A 38 24.57 -15.24 -15.68
N THR A 39 25.87 -15.20 -15.38
CA THR A 39 26.89 -14.65 -16.29
C THR A 39 27.79 -15.77 -16.81
N PRO A 40 28.49 -15.59 -17.94
CA PRO A 40 29.46 -16.57 -18.42
C PRO A 40 30.59 -16.86 -17.42
N GLN A 41 30.88 -15.94 -16.49
CA GLN A 41 31.90 -16.10 -15.44
C GLN A 41 31.35 -16.74 -14.16
N GLY A 42 30.03 -16.95 -14.06
CA GLY A 42 29.37 -17.50 -12.88
C GLY A 42 28.11 -16.75 -12.48
N GLU A 43 27.45 -17.21 -11.42
CA GLU A 43 26.22 -16.60 -10.92
C GLU A 43 26.54 -15.39 -10.02
N VAL A 44 25.94 -14.23 -10.32
CA VAL A 44 26.04 -13.03 -9.49
C VAL A 44 24.70 -12.76 -8.83
N ARG A 45 24.71 -12.50 -7.52
CA ARG A 45 23.52 -12.28 -6.70
C ARG A 45 23.57 -10.94 -5.98
N GLY A 46 22.43 -10.28 -5.88
CA GLY A 46 22.22 -9.15 -4.97
C GLY A 46 20.79 -9.15 -4.45
N SER A 47 20.57 -8.55 -3.28
CA SER A 47 19.22 -8.49 -2.72
C SER A 47 18.96 -7.20 -1.97
N ALA A 48 17.79 -6.62 -2.18
CA ALA A 48 17.31 -5.42 -1.49
C ALA A 48 16.03 -5.73 -0.72
N VAL A 49 15.85 -5.11 0.44
CA VAL A 49 14.53 -5.06 1.10
C VAL A 49 13.92 -3.70 0.80
N THR A 50 12.71 -3.70 0.26
CA THR A 50 11.92 -2.48 0.04
C THR A 50 10.63 -2.53 0.86
N GLY A 51 10.27 -1.40 1.45
CA GLY A 51 8.96 -1.17 2.03
C GLY A 51 7.99 -0.73 0.94
N ARG A 52 6.79 -1.31 0.94
CA ARG A 52 5.70 -0.92 0.05
C ARG A 52 4.50 -0.51 0.89
N THR A 53 3.97 0.67 0.61
CA THR A 53 2.72 1.16 1.20
C THR A 53 1.71 1.35 0.08
N VAL A 54 0.50 0.82 0.23
CA VAL A 54 -0.59 1.00 -0.72
C VAL A 54 -1.80 1.56 0.02
N VAL A 55 -2.26 2.73 -0.41
CA VAL A 55 -3.50 3.34 0.04
C VAL A 55 -4.55 3.13 -1.04
N ASN A 56 -5.63 2.42 -0.71
CA ASN A 56 -6.76 2.23 -1.61
C ASN A 56 -7.91 3.13 -1.18
N SER A 57 -8.26 4.09 -2.05
CA SER A 57 -9.31 5.07 -1.79
C SER A 57 -10.57 4.69 -2.57
N THR A 58 -11.66 4.38 -1.86
CA THR A 58 -12.91 3.86 -2.45
C THR A 58 -14.13 4.75 -2.22
N GLY A 59 -13.97 5.85 -1.48
CA GLY A 59 -15.04 6.78 -1.13
C GLY A 59 -15.87 7.30 -2.32
N ALA A 60 -17.19 7.28 -2.17
CA ALA A 60 -18.13 7.70 -3.21
C ALA A 60 -18.07 9.20 -3.57
N MET A 61 -17.52 10.04 -2.68
CA MET A 61 -17.33 11.48 -2.93
C MET A 61 -15.95 11.82 -3.52
N LEU A 62 -15.06 10.84 -3.67
CA LEU A 62 -13.77 11.06 -4.31
C LEU A 62 -13.96 11.20 -5.84
N PRO A 63 -13.25 12.13 -6.51
CA PRO A 63 -13.17 12.17 -7.96
C PRO A 63 -12.71 10.82 -8.53
N PRO A 64 -13.13 10.42 -9.74
CA PRO A 64 -12.72 9.16 -10.37
C PRO A 64 -11.19 8.97 -10.39
N ASP A 65 -10.43 10.02 -10.68
CA ASP A 65 -8.96 9.99 -10.75
C ASP A 65 -8.27 9.92 -9.37
N ALA A 66 -9.01 10.21 -8.30
CA ALA A 66 -8.53 10.10 -6.92
C ALA A 66 -8.85 8.74 -6.29
N ARG A 67 -9.65 7.90 -6.96
CA ARG A 67 -10.00 6.55 -6.50
C ARG A 67 -8.95 5.53 -6.93
N GLY A 68 -8.94 4.41 -6.22
CA GLY A 68 -8.09 3.27 -6.52
C GLY A 68 -6.78 3.27 -5.73
N PRO A 69 -5.88 2.32 -6.07
CA PRO A 69 -4.65 2.11 -5.33
C PRO A 69 -3.60 3.15 -5.70
N ARG A 70 -3.08 3.86 -4.69
CA ARG A 70 -1.84 4.64 -4.79
C ARG A 70 -0.77 3.93 -3.97
N GLY A 71 0.42 3.77 -4.54
CA GLY A 71 1.50 3.04 -3.90
C GLY A 71 2.79 3.82 -3.84
N ASP A 72 3.48 3.71 -2.71
CA ASP A 72 4.78 4.30 -2.44
C ASP A 72 5.81 3.19 -2.19
N VAL A 73 7.05 3.39 -2.66
CA VAL A 73 8.18 2.48 -2.42
C VAL A 73 9.28 3.24 -1.71
N THR A 74 9.70 2.70 -0.57
CA THR A 74 10.87 3.17 0.16
C THR A 74 11.87 2.02 0.27
N GLY A 75 13.15 2.28 0.10
CA GLY A 75 14.17 1.25 0.30
C GLY A 75 15.50 1.62 -0.32
N GLU A 76 16.46 0.72 -0.16
CA GLU A 76 17.80 0.88 -0.69
C GLU A 76 17.88 0.40 -2.15
N ALA A 77 18.65 1.12 -2.97
CA ALA A 77 18.98 0.68 -4.31
C ALA A 77 20.02 -0.45 -4.24
N VAL A 78 19.81 -1.50 -5.03
CA VAL A 78 20.80 -2.58 -5.20
C VAL A 78 21.40 -2.49 -6.58
N VAL A 79 22.72 -2.32 -6.61
CA VAL A 79 23.53 -2.34 -7.81
C VAL A 79 24.34 -3.63 -7.79
N ILE A 80 24.33 -4.33 -8.92
CA ILE A 80 25.09 -5.56 -9.11
C ILE A 80 25.97 -5.36 -10.34
N GLU A 81 27.27 -5.57 -10.16
CA GLU A 81 28.23 -5.59 -11.25
C GLU A 81 28.11 -6.92 -12.00
N VAL A 82 27.79 -6.86 -13.29
CA VAL A 82 27.51 -8.05 -14.13
C VAL A 82 28.72 -8.45 -14.98
N MET A 83 29.59 -7.48 -15.30
CA MET A 83 30.91 -7.70 -15.89
C MET A 83 31.88 -6.67 -15.28
N PRO A 84 33.17 -7.00 -15.13
CA PRO A 84 34.15 -6.03 -14.70
C PRO A 84 34.31 -4.94 -15.77
N GLY A 85 33.93 -3.69 -15.44
CA GLY A 85 34.10 -2.51 -16.29
C GLY A 85 32.85 -1.67 -16.48
#